data_AF-A0A351FLR2-F1
#
_entry.id   AF-A0A351FLR2-F1
#
_cell.length_a   1.000
_cell.length_b   1.000
_cell.length_c   1.000
_cell.angle_alpha   90.00
_cell.angle_beta   90.00
_cell.angle_gamma   90.00
#
_symmetry.space_group_name_H-M   'P 1'
#
loop_
_entity.id
_entity.type
_entity.pdbx_description
1 polymer ?
#
loop_
_entity_poly.entity_id
_entity_poly.type
_entity_poly.pdbx_seq_one_letter_code
_entity_poly.pdbx_strand_id
1 'polypeptide(L)'
;MASATAYRKSSTAREIQMLHGDLSHDAAKAAETVLGYLNFSTGSSDPQVYAAWNELFAATATTGQEPWRAVILTLQTELDRLAESSPAFRDSQQARAALAIVADHILSDYLEFHRDLLFHQQQSALFGPFFLGRVCEALLSDPPPWDDHATVAARTIRRLNDYIGYRPVAALQTQRIEPYEHEWVRPVPLFIRGAGAAVGPYQNVVELTLELLRDTKPEICEAAFFDLALLDELAFDPRAYDFDHPANKRPNYHFGQWDPNHIDNRGNYRRFVIQQVTLDALMSRPQEPLDIPDEDARFEAATVLAGTILMASGISGRGPDSHDSTTSLASL
;
A
#
# COMPACT_ATOMS: atom_id res chain seq x y z
N MET A 1 -0.50 -32.63 20.61
CA MET A 1 -0.54 -31.15 20.77
C MET A 1 0.74 -30.53 21.33
N ALA A 2 1.70 -31.27 21.91
CA ALA A 2 2.98 -30.69 22.39
C ALA A 2 4.06 -30.45 21.30
N SER A 3 3.90 -31.01 20.10
CA SER A 3 4.93 -30.99 19.04
C SER A 3 4.91 -29.71 18.18
N ALA A 4 3.74 -29.13 17.92
CA ALA A 4 3.61 -27.93 17.07
C ALA A 4 4.15 -26.66 17.77
N THR A 5 3.95 -26.54 19.09
CA THR A 5 4.43 -25.39 19.88
C THR A 5 5.95 -25.38 20.05
N ALA A 6 6.57 -26.56 20.13
CA ALA A 6 8.02 -26.70 20.19
C ALA A 6 8.70 -26.41 18.84
N TYR A 7 8.08 -26.85 17.73
CA TYR A 7 8.59 -26.55 16.38
C TYR A 7 8.54 -25.04 16.07
N ARG A 8 7.43 -24.37 16.42
CA ARG A 8 7.28 -22.90 16.27
C ARG A 8 8.36 -22.14 17.04
N LYS A 9 8.57 -22.45 18.33
CA LYS A 9 9.63 -21.81 19.14
C LYS A 9 11.05 -22.06 18.63
N SER A 10 11.32 -23.26 18.09
CA SER A 10 12.65 -23.59 17.55
C SER A 10 12.94 -22.96 16.18
N SER A 11 11.90 -22.72 15.37
CA SER A 11 11.98 -21.97 14.12
C SER A 11 12.29 -20.50 14.40
N THR A 12 11.53 -19.89 15.31
CA THR A 12 11.72 -18.48 15.70
C THR A 12 13.12 -18.24 16.27
N ALA A 13 13.66 -19.16 17.08
CA ALA A 13 15.01 -19.02 17.64
C ALA A 13 16.12 -19.12 16.59
N ARG A 14 15.96 -19.94 15.53
CA ARG A 14 16.92 -20.03 14.42
C ARG A 14 16.77 -18.89 13.41
N GLU A 15 15.56 -18.39 13.18
CA GLU A 15 15.29 -17.19 12.40
C GLU A 15 15.86 -15.94 13.09
N ILE A 16 15.67 -15.81 14.41
CA ILE A 16 16.29 -14.75 15.23
C ILE A 16 17.83 -14.83 15.16
N GLN A 17 18.42 -16.03 15.15
CA GLN A 17 19.86 -16.21 15.10
C GLN A 17 20.48 -15.94 13.71
N MET A 18 19.69 -15.99 12.63
CA MET A 18 20.08 -15.56 11.28
C MET A 18 19.88 -14.06 11.03
N LEU A 19 19.07 -13.37 11.84
CA LEU A 19 18.85 -11.91 11.82
C LEU A 19 19.99 -11.10 12.46
N HIS A 20 21.03 -11.74 13.02
CA HIS A 20 22.18 -11.08 13.65
C HIS A 20 23.32 -10.76 12.65
N GLY A 21 22.98 -10.37 11.43
CA GLY A 21 23.90 -9.56 10.64
C GLY A 21 23.76 -8.12 11.11
N ASP A 22 24.87 -7.43 11.38
CA ASP A 22 24.81 -5.98 11.59
C ASP A 22 24.11 -5.36 10.36
N LEU A 23 23.07 -4.57 10.60
CA LEU A 23 22.40 -3.83 9.53
C LEU A 23 23.44 -3.04 8.74
N SER A 24 23.24 -2.93 7.43
CA SER A 24 24.01 -1.98 6.65
C SER A 24 23.88 -0.58 7.26
N HIS A 25 24.85 0.29 7.01
CA HIS A 25 24.80 1.67 7.53
C HIS A 25 23.50 2.38 7.11
N ASP A 26 23.07 2.17 5.87
CA ASP A 26 21.85 2.77 5.32
C ASP A 26 20.59 2.18 5.96
N ALA A 27 20.53 0.86 6.16
CA ALA A 27 19.41 0.20 6.83
C ALA A 27 19.31 0.58 8.32
N ALA A 28 20.43 0.76 9.01
CA ALA A 28 20.45 1.23 10.40
C ALA A 28 19.93 2.67 10.51
N LYS A 29 20.31 3.55 9.57
CA LYS A 29 19.80 4.93 9.51
C LYS A 29 18.30 4.96 9.17
N ALA A 30 17.85 4.07 8.29
CA ALA A 30 16.45 3.91 7.96
C ALA A 30 15.64 3.42 9.18
N ALA A 31 16.16 2.47 9.96
CA ALA A 31 15.58 2.03 11.23
C ALA A 31 15.42 3.19 12.19
N GLU A 32 16.47 3.99 12.41
CA GLU A 32 16.42 5.15 13.30
C GLU A 32 15.38 6.19 12.84
N THR A 33 15.25 6.41 11.52
CA THR A 33 14.25 7.32 10.94
C THR A 33 12.83 6.83 11.21
N VAL A 34 12.54 5.54 10.95
CA VAL A 34 11.23 4.94 11.22
C VAL A 34 10.93 4.96 12.72
N LEU A 35 11.88 4.56 13.57
CA LEU A 35 11.69 4.55 15.02
C LEU A 35 11.49 5.97 15.59
N GLY A 36 12.22 6.96 15.08
CA GLY A 36 12.03 8.36 15.44
C GLY A 36 10.63 8.85 15.06
N TYR A 37 10.16 8.51 13.87
CA TYR A 37 8.79 8.80 13.45
C TYR A 37 7.76 8.13 14.38
N LEU A 38 7.90 6.83 14.66
CA LEU A 38 6.99 6.12 15.57
C LEU A 38 6.99 6.69 16.98
N ASN A 39 8.11 7.25 17.44
CA ASN A 39 8.24 7.75 18.80
C ASN A 39 7.74 9.19 18.99
N PHE A 40 7.83 10.03 17.95
CA PHE A 40 7.60 11.48 18.10
C PHE A 40 6.52 12.06 17.19
N SER A 41 6.10 11.34 16.15
CA SER A 41 5.08 11.81 15.22
C SER A 41 3.67 11.62 15.76
N THR A 42 2.73 12.40 15.22
CA THR A 42 1.28 12.27 15.41
C THR A 42 0.57 11.75 14.15
N GLY A 43 1.30 11.04 13.28
CA GLY A 43 0.74 10.38 12.10
C GLY A 43 0.71 11.20 10.82
N SER A 44 1.49 12.28 10.71
CA SER A 44 1.59 13.06 9.47
C SER A 44 2.40 12.34 8.39
N SER A 45 1.87 12.30 7.17
CA SER A 45 2.55 11.67 6.03
C SER A 45 3.88 12.33 5.70
N ASP A 46 4.95 11.53 5.64
CA ASP A 46 6.31 11.98 5.33
C ASP A 46 7.00 11.02 4.33
N PRO A 47 7.31 11.47 3.10
CA PRO A 47 8.01 10.67 2.10
C PRO A 47 9.35 10.09 2.57
N GLN A 48 10.07 10.76 3.47
CA GLN A 48 11.35 10.26 3.97
C GLN A 48 11.16 9.01 4.84
N VAL A 49 10.08 8.96 5.61
CA VAL A 49 9.72 7.80 6.43
C VAL A 49 9.32 6.63 5.54
N TYR A 50 8.59 6.88 4.46
CA TYR A 50 8.29 5.85 3.47
C TYR A 50 9.53 5.32 2.76
N ALA A 51 10.46 6.19 2.36
CA ALA A 51 11.74 5.76 1.80
C ALA A 51 12.53 4.89 2.80
N ALA A 52 12.52 5.26 4.09
CA ALA A 52 13.14 4.48 5.14
C ALA A 52 12.45 3.11 5.36
N TRP A 53 11.12 3.03 5.32
CA TRP A 53 10.41 1.74 5.28
C TRP A 53 10.84 0.89 4.09
N ASN A 54 10.99 1.49 2.92
CA ASN A 54 11.42 0.80 1.70
C ASN A 54 12.81 0.19 1.86
N GLU A 55 13.77 0.99 2.34
CA GLU A 55 15.15 0.56 2.60
C GLU A 55 15.20 -0.58 3.62
N LEU A 56 14.43 -0.49 4.70
CA LEU A 56 14.34 -1.55 5.70
C LEU A 56 13.79 -2.84 5.13
N PHE A 57 12.72 -2.76 4.32
CA PHE A 57 12.18 -3.95 3.65
C PHE A 57 13.22 -4.54 2.70
N ALA A 58 13.93 -3.74 1.89
CA ALA A 58 14.99 -4.25 1.01
C ALA A 58 16.11 -4.97 1.78
N ALA A 59 16.48 -4.46 2.96
CA ALA A 59 17.57 -5.00 3.76
C ALA A 59 17.19 -6.22 4.61
N THR A 60 15.92 -6.35 5.02
CA THR A 60 15.50 -7.32 6.06
C THR A 60 14.43 -8.30 5.62
N ALA A 61 13.65 -7.97 4.59
CA ALA A 61 12.59 -8.85 4.10
C ALA A 61 13.23 -10.11 3.49
N THR A 62 13.10 -11.23 4.19
CA THR A 62 13.49 -12.54 3.66
C THR A 62 12.42 -13.04 2.69
N THR A 63 12.82 -13.90 1.74
CA THR A 63 11.87 -14.64 0.90
C THR A 63 11.06 -15.61 1.77
N GLY A 64 9.90 -15.15 2.24
CA GLY A 64 9.00 -15.87 3.14
C GLY A 64 7.57 -15.32 3.07
N GLN A 65 6.64 -16.00 3.74
CA GLN A 65 5.21 -15.65 3.69
C GLN A 65 4.84 -14.40 4.51
N GLU A 66 5.70 -13.98 5.44
CA GLU A 66 5.46 -12.84 6.35
C GLU A 66 6.69 -11.93 6.48
N PRO A 67 7.16 -11.28 5.39
CA PRO A 67 8.39 -10.49 5.42
C PRO A 67 8.34 -9.32 6.43
N TRP A 68 7.14 -8.77 6.66
CA TRP A 68 6.88 -7.73 7.64
C TRP A 68 7.33 -8.11 9.06
N ARG A 69 7.29 -9.40 9.44
CA ARG A 69 7.70 -9.84 10.77
C ARG A 69 9.19 -9.64 11.00
N ALA A 70 10.01 -9.93 10.00
CA ALA A 70 11.45 -9.73 10.06
C ALA A 70 11.79 -8.24 10.24
N VAL A 71 11.08 -7.37 9.51
CA VAL A 71 11.23 -5.91 9.62
C VAL A 71 10.84 -5.43 11.03
N ILE A 72 9.69 -5.87 11.56
CA ILE A 72 9.25 -5.48 12.91
C ILE A 72 10.22 -5.97 13.99
N LEU A 73 10.68 -7.21 13.92
CA LEU A 73 11.67 -7.76 14.87
C LEU A 73 12.98 -6.98 14.82
N THR A 74 13.41 -6.57 13.62
CA THR A 74 14.58 -5.71 13.44
C THR A 74 14.37 -4.36 14.11
N LEU A 75 13.23 -3.71 13.87
CA LEU A 75 12.89 -2.43 14.50
C LEU A 75 12.82 -2.53 16.03
N GLN A 76 12.26 -3.62 16.57
CA GLN A 76 12.22 -3.85 18.02
C GLN A 76 13.63 -3.98 18.60
N THR A 77 14.51 -4.72 17.94
CA THR A 77 15.92 -4.91 18.36
C THR A 77 16.69 -3.59 18.30
N GLU A 78 16.54 -2.83 17.21
CA GLU A 78 17.17 -1.53 17.07
C GLU A 78 16.64 -0.50 18.06
N LEU A 79 15.35 -0.56 18.42
CA LEU A 79 14.77 0.30 19.44
C LEU A 79 15.39 0.04 20.81
N ASP A 80 15.59 -1.22 21.18
CA ASP A 80 16.27 -1.59 22.43
C ASP A 80 17.71 -1.06 22.45
N ARG A 81 18.45 -1.22 21.35
CA ARG A 81 19.81 -0.69 21.19
C ARG A 81 19.85 0.84 21.28
N LEU A 82 18.92 1.54 20.63
CA LEU A 82 18.84 2.99 20.65
C LEU A 82 18.44 3.53 22.01
N ALA A 83 17.56 2.85 22.75
CA ALA A 83 17.18 3.24 24.10
C ALA A 83 18.37 3.23 25.08
N GLU A 84 19.33 2.33 24.89
CA GLU A 84 20.56 2.27 25.68
C GLU A 84 21.61 3.31 25.26
N SER A 85 21.71 3.59 23.96
CA SER A 85 22.83 4.35 23.38
C SER A 85 22.51 5.80 23.01
N SER A 86 21.23 6.14 22.81
CA SER A 86 20.79 7.46 22.34
C SER A 86 19.87 8.14 23.36
N PRO A 87 20.21 9.33 23.87
CA PRO A 87 19.34 10.08 24.79
C PRO A 87 17.95 10.39 24.20
N ALA A 88 17.83 10.52 22.88
CA ALA A 88 16.55 10.78 22.22
C ALA A 88 15.56 9.63 22.43
N PHE A 89 16.04 8.39 22.46
CA PHE A 89 15.21 7.19 22.60
C PHE A 89 15.09 6.69 24.05
N ARG A 90 15.52 7.49 25.04
CA ARG A 90 15.40 7.11 26.46
C ARG A 90 13.95 6.87 26.87
N ASP A 91 13.03 7.69 26.35
CA ASP A 91 11.59 7.45 26.45
C ASP A 91 11.08 6.92 25.10
N SER A 92 11.05 5.60 24.97
CA SER A 92 10.63 4.90 23.76
C SER A 92 9.24 4.26 23.90
N GLN A 93 8.42 4.71 24.84
CA GLN A 93 7.15 4.05 25.19
C GLN A 93 6.19 4.03 23.99
N GLN A 94 6.08 5.16 23.27
CA GLN A 94 5.21 5.27 22.11
C GLN A 94 5.66 4.34 20.97
N ALA A 95 6.94 4.37 20.59
CA ALA A 95 7.43 3.48 19.53
C ALA A 95 7.29 2.00 19.89
N ARG A 96 7.56 1.63 21.14
CA ARG A 96 7.42 0.24 21.62
C ARG A 96 5.97 -0.22 21.56
N ALA A 97 5.03 0.62 22.02
CA ALA A 97 3.61 0.31 21.96
C ALA A 97 3.11 0.24 20.52
N ALA A 98 3.59 1.12 19.63
CA ALA A 98 3.19 1.15 18.23
C ALA A 98 3.58 -0.15 17.52
N LEU A 99 4.84 -0.57 17.67
CA LEU A 99 5.34 -1.82 17.10
C LEU A 99 4.56 -3.04 17.62
N ALA A 100 4.25 -3.07 18.92
CA ALA A 100 3.46 -4.15 19.52
C ALA A 100 2.02 -4.19 18.97
N ILE A 101 1.32 -3.06 18.95
CA ILE A 101 -0.08 -2.99 18.47
C ILE A 101 -0.17 -3.34 16.98
N VAL A 102 0.78 -2.87 16.16
CA VAL A 102 0.83 -3.22 14.74
C VAL A 102 1.01 -4.73 14.55
N ALA A 103 1.99 -5.32 15.23
CA ALA A 103 2.35 -6.72 15.05
C ALA A 103 1.35 -7.71 15.64
N ASP A 104 0.83 -7.42 16.83
CA ASP A 104 0.03 -8.35 17.62
C ASP A 104 -1.48 -8.17 17.41
N HIS A 105 -1.91 -7.01 16.88
CA HIS A 105 -3.33 -6.70 16.70
C HIS A 105 -3.65 -6.24 15.27
N ILE A 106 -3.17 -5.08 14.82
CA ILE A 106 -3.71 -4.43 13.61
C ILE A 106 -3.60 -5.33 12.38
N LEU A 107 -2.45 -5.96 12.12
CA LEU A 107 -2.27 -6.76 10.91
C LEU A 107 -3.15 -8.01 10.89
N SER A 108 -3.27 -8.74 12.01
CA SER A 108 -4.17 -9.90 12.08
C SER A 108 -5.64 -9.50 12.05
N ASP A 109 -6.00 -8.44 12.78
CA ASP A 109 -7.37 -7.96 12.89
C ASP A 109 -7.85 -7.37 11.56
N TYR A 110 -6.94 -6.79 10.76
CA TYR A 110 -7.23 -6.35 9.40
C TYR A 110 -7.67 -7.51 8.49
N LEU A 111 -6.97 -8.65 8.57
CA LEU A 111 -7.33 -9.85 7.79
C LEU A 111 -8.64 -10.45 8.27
N GLU A 112 -8.90 -10.48 9.58
CA GLU A 112 -10.17 -10.98 10.12
C GLU A 112 -11.34 -10.05 9.76
N PHE A 113 -11.14 -8.74 9.84
CA PHE A 113 -12.15 -7.74 9.44
C PHE A 113 -12.52 -7.88 7.96
N HIS A 114 -11.52 -8.13 7.11
CA HIS A 114 -11.67 -8.30 5.66
C HIS A 114 -11.73 -9.76 5.21
N ARG A 115 -12.08 -10.69 6.09
CA ARG A 115 -12.03 -12.14 5.82
C ARG A 115 -12.89 -12.59 4.63
N ASP A 116 -13.93 -11.84 4.31
CA ASP A 116 -14.84 -12.11 3.19
C ASP A 116 -14.28 -11.59 1.86
N LEU A 117 -13.53 -10.48 1.90
CA LEU A 117 -12.96 -9.84 0.71
C LEU A 117 -11.54 -10.33 0.38
N LEU A 118 -10.71 -10.60 1.40
CA LEU A 118 -9.27 -10.80 1.27
C LEU A 118 -8.79 -12.22 1.64
N PHE A 119 -9.70 -13.21 1.78
CA PHE A 119 -9.33 -14.60 2.14
C PHE A 119 -8.33 -15.26 1.18
N HIS A 120 -8.24 -14.78 -0.06
CA HIS A 120 -7.38 -15.30 -1.11
C HIS A 120 -5.97 -14.68 -1.08
N GLN A 121 -5.78 -13.60 -0.31
CA GLN A 121 -4.54 -12.84 -0.27
C GLN A 121 -3.48 -13.48 0.60
N GLN A 122 -2.23 -13.39 0.15
CA GLN A 122 -1.07 -13.70 0.98
C GLN A 122 -0.64 -12.44 1.74
N GLN A 123 -0.19 -12.62 2.98
CA GLN A 123 0.31 -11.49 3.79
C GLN A 123 1.48 -10.76 3.11
N SER A 124 2.35 -11.49 2.41
CA SER A 124 3.46 -10.91 1.65
C SER A 124 3.03 -10.01 0.50
N ALA A 125 1.80 -10.17 -0.02
CA ALA A 125 1.25 -9.31 -1.07
C ALA A 125 0.65 -8.02 -0.47
N LEU A 126 0.08 -8.10 0.74
CA LEU A 126 -0.59 -6.96 1.37
C LEU A 126 0.36 -6.10 2.22
N PHE A 127 1.16 -6.74 3.08
CA PHE A 127 1.90 -6.07 4.14
C PHE A 127 3.32 -5.68 3.70
N GLY A 128 3.39 -4.91 2.61
CA GLY A 128 4.62 -4.31 2.09
C GLY A 128 5.06 -3.05 2.85
N PRO A 129 6.17 -2.42 2.43
CA PRO A 129 6.78 -1.28 3.14
C PRO A 129 5.83 -0.11 3.31
N PHE A 130 5.17 0.30 2.22
CA PHE A 130 4.28 1.45 2.26
C PHE A 130 2.94 1.14 2.93
N PHE A 131 2.48 -0.11 2.90
CA PHE A 131 1.30 -0.50 3.67
C PHE A 131 1.56 -0.38 5.17
N LEU A 132 2.72 -0.83 5.66
CA LEU A 132 3.08 -0.63 7.07
C LEU A 132 3.22 0.84 7.44
N GLY A 133 3.81 1.67 6.57
CA GLY A 133 3.86 3.11 6.77
C GLY A 133 2.45 3.72 6.96
N ARG A 134 1.48 3.32 6.12
CA ARG A 134 0.08 3.75 6.22
C ARG A 134 -0.63 3.26 7.48
N VAL A 135 -0.35 2.02 7.90
CA VAL A 135 -0.83 1.48 9.18
C VAL A 135 -0.32 2.33 10.35
N CYS A 136 0.97 2.66 10.35
CA CYS A 136 1.58 3.49 11.40
C CYS A 136 1.04 4.93 11.40
N GLU A 137 0.82 5.55 10.24
CA GLU A 137 0.13 6.84 10.15
C GLU A 137 -1.26 6.80 10.76
N ALA A 138 -2.06 5.80 10.38
CA ALA A 138 -3.41 5.64 10.89
C ALA A 138 -3.43 5.39 12.40
N LEU A 139 -2.48 4.61 12.94
CA LEU A 139 -2.33 4.38 14.38
C LEU A 139 -1.94 5.67 15.11
N LEU A 140 -0.88 6.35 14.66
CA LEU A 140 -0.34 7.55 15.32
C LEU A 140 -1.28 8.76 15.25
N SER A 141 -2.23 8.75 14.32
CA SER A 141 -3.31 9.74 14.28
C SER A 141 -4.30 9.60 15.45
N ASP A 142 -4.27 8.48 16.19
CA ASP A 142 -4.94 8.31 17.47
C ASP A 142 -3.92 8.55 18.60
N PRO A 143 -4.02 9.63 19.38
CA PRO A 143 -2.99 9.98 20.35
C PRO A 143 -2.93 8.95 21.50
N PRO A 144 -1.73 8.66 22.05
CA PRO A 144 -1.58 7.81 23.23
C PRO A 144 -2.18 8.47 24.49
N PRO A 145 -2.48 7.70 25.55
CA PRO A 145 -2.14 6.30 25.75
C PRO A 145 -3.07 5.32 25.00
N TRP A 146 -2.49 4.22 24.52
CA TRP A 146 -3.21 3.14 23.86
C TRP A 146 -3.48 1.99 24.84
N ASP A 147 -4.26 2.24 25.89
CA ASP A 147 -4.44 1.24 26.96
C ASP A 147 -5.27 0.02 26.52
N ASP A 148 -6.24 0.22 25.61
CA ASP A 148 -7.05 -0.84 25.01
C ASP A 148 -6.62 -1.09 23.57
N HIS A 149 -5.66 -2.01 23.40
CA HIS A 149 -5.10 -2.33 22.09
C HIS A 149 -6.14 -2.80 21.08
N ALA A 150 -7.18 -3.55 21.51
CA ALA A 150 -8.20 -4.06 20.60
C ALA A 150 -9.09 -2.92 20.08
N THR A 151 -9.51 -2.01 20.95
CA THR A 151 -10.28 -0.83 20.56
C THR A 151 -9.45 0.11 19.67
N VAL A 152 -8.15 0.28 19.97
CA VAL A 152 -7.23 1.07 19.14
C VAL A 152 -7.03 0.45 17.77
N ALA A 153 -6.84 -0.86 17.68
CA ALA A 153 -6.71 -1.58 16.41
C ALA A 153 -7.96 -1.43 15.55
N ALA A 154 -9.15 -1.64 16.12
CA ALA A 154 -10.42 -1.46 15.41
C ALA A 154 -10.61 -0.02 14.88
N ARG A 155 -10.26 1.00 15.67
CA ARG A 155 -10.29 2.41 15.22
C ARG A 155 -9.26 2.68 14.11
N THR A 156 -8.08 2.08 14.21
CA THR A 156 -7.02 2.20 13.21
C THR A 156 -7.45 1.59 11.87
N ILE A 157 -8.01 0.38 11.89
CA ILE A 157 -8.51 -0.32 10.69
C ILE A 157 -9.60 0.50 9.98
N ARG A 158 -10.56 1.03 10.75
CA ARG A 158 -11.58 1.94 10.20
C ARG A 158 -11.01 3.15 9.48
N ARG A 159 -9.96 3.76 10.04
CA ARG A 159 -9.30 4.93 9.45
C ARG A 159 -8.48 4.56 8.21
N LEU A 160 -7.87 3.38 8.24
CA LEU A 160 -7.06 2.86 7.15
C LEU A 160 -7.91 2.51 5.91
N ASN A 161 -9.13 2.02 6.13
CA ASN A 161 -10.11 1.67 5.11
C ASN A 161 -10.72 2.91 4.45
N ASP A 162 -9.98 3.51 3.51
CA ASP A 162 -10.30 4.79 2.88
C ASP A 162 -10.67 4.67 1.38
N TYR A 163 -10.82 3.45 0.86
CA TYR A 163 -11.14 3.21 -0.54
C TYR A 163 -12.28 2.21 -0.71
N ILE A 164 -13.26 2.54 -1.54
CA ILE A 164 -14.33 1.63 -1.92
C ILE A 164 -14.38 1.33 -3.43
N GLY A 165 -13.80 2.22 -4.23
CA GLY A 165 -13.89 2.16 -5.69
C GLY A 165 -15.25 2.57 -6.24
N TYR A 166 -15.59 2.11 -7.45
CA TYR A 166 -16.89 2.41 -8.04
C TYR A 166 -17.98 1.58 -7.37
N ARG A 167 -18.77 2.22 -6.51
CA ARG A 167 -19.86 1.57 -5.78
C ARG A 167 -21.21 2.24 -6.02
N PRO A 168 -22.03 1.75 -6.97
CA PRO A 168 -23.36 2.29 -7.20
C PRO A 168 -24.27 1.92 -6.02
N VAL A 169 -24.63 2.90 -5.20
CA VAL A 169 -25.62 2.70 -4.12
C VAL A 169 -27.04 2.91 -4.64
N ALA A 170 -27.97 2.04 -4.25
CA ALA A 170 -29.36 2.22 -4.59
C ALA A 170 -29.89 3.48 -3.87
N ALA A 171 -30.32 4.46 -4.66
CA ALA A 171 -31.05 5.62 -4.14
C ALA A 171 -32.54 5.26 -4.10
N LEU A 172 -33.09 5.08 -2.89
CA LEU A 172 -34.54 5.04 -2.72
C LEU A 172 -35.07 6.47 -2.73
N GLN A 173 -36.34 6.66 -3.08
CA GLN A 173 -36.98 7.99 -3.15
C GLN A 173 -36.85 8.80 -1.83
N THR A 174 -36.65 8.13 -0.69
CA THR A 174 -36.61 8.73 0.64
C THR A 174 -35.27 8.59 1.37
N GLN A 175 -34.34 7.78 0.87
CA GLN A 175 -33.07 7.52 1.57
C GLN A 175 -31.95 7.15 0.59
N ARG A 176 -30.78 7.73 0.82
CA ARG A 176 -29.52 7.28 0.23
C ARG A 176 -28.92 6.21 1.15
N ILE A 177 -28.74 5.01 0.62
CA ILE A 177 -28.09 3.92 1.36
C ILE A 177 -26.59 4.18 1.35
N GLU A 178 -25.96 4.07 2.52
CA GLU A 178 -24.50 4.16 2.66
C GLU A 178 -23.88 2.77 2.48
N PRO A 179 -22.65 2.68 1.93
CA PRO A 179 -21.94 1.41 1.85
C PRO A 179 -21.68 0.79 3.23
N TYR A 180 -21.58 -0.52 3.29
CA TYR A 180 -21.18 -1.19 4.53
C TYR A 180 -19.72 -0.91 4.86
N GLU A 181 -19.41 -0.85 6.15
CA GLU A 181 -18.06 -0.53 6.65
C GLU A 181 -16.98 -1.48 6.11
N HIS A 182 -17.30 -2.77 5.98
CA HIS A 182 -16.37 -3.79 5.48
C HIS A 182 -16.15 -3.73 3.96
N GLU A 183 -16.96 -2.99 3.19
CA GLU A 183 -16.72 -2.79 1.75
C GLU A 183 -15.53 -1.85 1.49
N TRP A 184 -15.21 -0.99 2.46
CA TRP A 184 -14.07 -0.07 2.41
C TRP A 184 -12.79 -0.81 2.75
N VAL A 185 -11.79 -0.73 1.89
CA VAL A 185 -10.49 -1.37 2.06
C VAL A 185 -9.39 -0.31 1.99
N ARG A 186 -8.17 -0.71 2.33
CA ARG A 186 -6.98 0.08 2.06
C ARG A 186 -6.31 -0.45 0.80
N PRO A 187 -6.17 0.35 -0.27
CA PRO A 187 -5.39 -0.04 -1.43
C PRO A 187 -3.93 -0.24 -1.01
N VAL A 188 -3.28 -1.24 -1.59
CA VAL A 188 -1.89 -1.55 -1.28
C VAL A 188 -0.99 -0.63 -2.11
N PRO A 189 -0.20 0.27 -1.48
CA PRO A 189 0.57 1.25 -2.23
C PRO A 189 1.74 0.60 -2.96
N LEU A 190 1.87 0.93 -4.24
CA LEU A 190 2.95 0.54 -5.15
C LEU A 190 3.97 1.66 -5.36
N PHE A 191 3.53 2.92 -5.24
CA PHE A 191 4.37 4.11 -5.34
C PHE A 191 3.82 5.19 -4.43
N ILE A 192 4.72 5.92 -3.78
CA ILE A 192 4.41 7.15 -3.05
C ILE A 192 5.35 8.26 -3.53
N ARG A 193 4.78 9.43 -3.83
CA ARG A 193 5.55 10.60 -4.24
C ARG A 193 6.62 10.96 -3.22
N GLY A 194 7.86 11.08 -3.70
CA GLY A 194 9.02 11.40 -2.88
C GLY A 194 9.65 10.19 -2.18
N ALA A 195 8.98 9.04 -2.14
CA ALA A 195 9.51 7.78 -1.63
C ALA A 195 9.91 6.78 -2.74
N GLY A 196 9.29 6.90 -3.93
CA GLY A 196 9.54 6.00 -5.06
C GLY A 196 8.60 4.81 -5.06
N ALA A 197 8.98 3.75 -5.79
CA ALA A 197 8.21 2.51 -5.87
C ALA A 197 8.49 1.62 -4.66
N ALA A 198 7.47 0.89 -4.22
CA ALA A 198 7.59 -0.06 -3.12
C ALA A 198 8.48 -1.24 -3.55
N VAL A 199 9.42 -1.61 -2.69
CA VAL A 199 10.21 -2.83 -2.82
C VAL A 199 9.27 -4.03 -2.81
N GLY A 200 9.42 -4.89 -3.81
CA GLY A 200 8.55 -6.04 -4.00
C GLY A 200 8.50 -6.50 -5.46
N PRO A 201 7.61 -7.44 -5.79
CA PRO A 201 7.55 -8.06 -7.12
C PRO A 201 7.24 -7.06 -8.24
N TYR A 202 6.54 -5.97 -7.93
CA TYR A 202 6.10 -4.97 -8.90
C TYR A 202 7.10 -3.82 -9.09
N GLN A 203 8.14 -3.72 -8.26
CA GLN A 203 8.99 -2.51 -8.15
C GLN A 203 9.51 -2.02 -9.51
N ASN A 204 10.24 -2.89 -10.21
CA ASN A 204 10.91 -2.51 -11.47
C ASN A 204 9.90 -2.09 -12.55
N VAL A 205 8.77 -2.79 -12.64
CA VAL A 205 7.72 -2.45 -13.63
C VAL A 205 7.08 -1.12 -13.28
N VAL A 206 6.82 -0.84 -12.00
CA VAL A 206 6.26 0.44 -11.55
C VAL A 206 7.24 1.59 -11.79
N GLU A 207 8.53 1.42 -11.49
CA GLU A 207 9.56 2.43 -11.75
C GLU A 207 9.64 2.79 -13.24
N LEU A 208 9.79 1.78 -14.11
CA LEU A 208 9.79 1.96 -15.56
C LEU A 208 8.49 2.58 -16.08
N THR A 209 7.34 2.21 -15.51
CA THR A 209 6.04 2.79 -15.87
C THR A 209 6.02 4.29 -15.58
N LEU A 210 6.50 4.71 -14.41
CA LEU A 210 6.54 6.12 -14.02
C LEU A 210 7.52 6.92 -14.87
N GLU A 211 8.63 6.31 -15.31
CA GLU A 211 9.55 6.90 -16.28
C GLU A 211 8.89 7.09 -17.64
N LEU A 212 8.24 6.06 -18.17
CA LEU A 212 7.51 6.13 -19.43
C LEU A 212 6.40 7.18 -19.41
N LEU A 213 5.63 7.26 -18.32
CA LEU A 213 4.59 8.28 -18.14
C LEU A 213 5.17 9.70 -18.08
N ARG A 214 6.36 9.87 -17.50
CA ARG A 214 7.06 11.16 -17.46
C ARG A 214 7.53 11.60 -18.83
N ASP A 215 8.00 10.67 -19.65
CA ASP A 215 8.52 10.91 -21.00
C ASP A 215 7.42 10.90 -22.08
N THR A 216 6.20 10.53 -21.72
CA THR A 216 5.04 10.55 -22.61
C THR A 216 4.73 11.97 -23.05
N LYS A 217 4.42 12.13 -24.34
CA LYS A 217 4.11 13.44 -24.93
C LYS A 217 2.97 14.14 -24.17
N PRO A 218 3.09 15.44 -23.84
CA PRO A 218 2.08 16.16 -23.07
C PRO A 218 0.66 16.06 -23.65
N GLU A 219 0.53 16.06 -24.98
CA GLU A 219 -0.78 15.99 -25.65
C GLU A 219 -1.50 14.66 -25.39
N ILE A 220 -0.76 13.57 -25.20
CA ILE A 220 -1.33 12.25 -24.86
C ILE A 220 -1.82 12.27 -23.41
N CYS A 221 -1.01 12.80 -22.49
CA CYS A 221 -1.37 12.92 -21.08
C CYS A 221 -2.59 13.83 -20.88
N GLU A 222 -2.64 14.96 -21.58
CA GLU A 222 -3.79 15.88 -21.54
C GLU A 222 -5.07 15.22 -22.06
N ALA A 223 -5.00 14.52 -23.20
CA ALA A 223 -6.14 13.78 -23.76
C ALA A 223 -6.63 12.65 -22.84
N ALA A 224 -5.71 12.07 -22.07
CA ALA A 224 -6.00 11.04 -21.07
C ALA A 224 -6.44 11.60 -19.71
N PHE A 225 -6.56 12.93 -19.55
CA PHE A 225 -6.76 13.56 -18.24
C PHE A 225 -5.76 13.06 -17.19
N PHE A 226 -4.50 12.88 -17.57
CA PHE A 226 -3.45 12.39 -16.67
C PHE A 226 -2.39 13.48 -16.47
N ASP A 227 -1.97 13.64 -15.22
CA ASP A 227 -0.82 14.47 -14.87
C ASP A 227 -0.04 13.75 -13.76
N LEU A 228 1.18 13.32 -14.10
CA LEU A 228 2.06 12.63 -13.16
C LEU A 228 2.39 13.51 -11.93
N ALA A 229 2.42 14.84 -12.10
CA ALA A 229 2.62 15.79 -11.02
C ALA A 229 1.40 15.92 -10.09
N LEU A 230 0.29 15.24 -10.36
CA LEU A 230 -0.86 15.09 -9.45
C LEU A 230 -0.92 13.72 -8.76
N LEU A 231 -0.17 12.72 -9.25
CA LEU A 231 -0.11 11.39 -8.64
C LEU A 231 0.72 11.42 -7.34
N ASP A 232 0.06 11.37 -6.18
CA ASP A 232 0.72 11.20 -4.88
C ASP A 232 0.90 9.72 -4.52
N GLU A 233 -0.05 8.87 -4.94
CA GLU A 233 -0.03 7.44 -4.66
C GLU A 233 -0.50 6.63 -5.87
N LEU A 234 0.27 5.62 -6.27
CA LEU A 234 -0.21 4.53 -7.11
C LEU A 234 -0.42 3.32 -6.21
N ALA A 235 -1.56 2.67 -6.29
CA ALA A 235 -1.88 1.50 -5.49
C ALA A 235 -2.63 0.45 -6.30
N PHE A 236 -2.75 -0.77 -5.77
CA PHE A 236 -3.69 -1.75 -6.27
C PHE A 236 -4.83 -2.01 -5.28
N ASP A 237 -5.99 -2.35 -5.80
CA ASP A 237 -7.14 -2.86 -5.05
C ASP A 237 -6.90 -4.35 -4.73
N PRO A 238 -6.76 -4.73 -3.45
CA PRO A 238 -6.44 -6.10 -3.07
C PRO A 238 -7.65 -7.05 -3.08
N ARG A 239 -8.85 -6.56 -3.41
CA ARG A 239 -10.06 -7.38 -3.45
C ARG A 239 -10.04 -8.27 -4.69
N ALA A 240 -10.67 -9.45 -4.57
CA ALA A 240 -10.86 -10.32 -5.71
C ALA A 240 -11.75 -9.62 -6.76
N TYR A 241 -11.37 -9.73 -8.03
CA TYR A 241 -12.17 -9.15 -9.10
C TYR A 241 -13.25 -10.12 -9.57
N ASP A 242 -14.51 -9.82 -9.25
CA ASP A 242 -15.68 -10.57 -9.71
C ASP A 242 -16.16 -10.01 -11.07
N PHE A 243 -15.90 -10.72 -12.17
CA PHE A 243 -16.34 -10.31 -13.51
C PHE A 243 -17.86 -10.32 -13.69
N ASP A 244 -18.60 -11.05 -12.87
CA ASP A 244 -20.05 -11.13 -12.94
C ASP A 244 -20.73 -10.00 -12.16
N HIS A 245 -20.03 -9.38 -11.21
CA HIS A 245 -20.57 -8.29 -10.41
C HIS A 245 -21.00 -7.10 -11.29
N PRO A 246 -22.25 -6.60 -11.17
CA PRO A 246 -22.75 -5.55 -12.06
C PRO A 246 -21.91 -4.26 -12.07
N ALA A 247 -21.33 -3.88 -10.93
CA ALA A 247 -20.44 -2.70 -10.87
C ALA A 247 -19.18 -2.88 -11.73
N ASN A 248 -18.71 -4.11 -11.89
CA ASN A 248 -17.51 -4.47 -12.64
C ASN A 248 -17.75 -4.57 -14.15
N LYS A 249 -19.01 -4.43 -14.59
CA LYS A 249 -19.40 -4.32 -16.01
C LYS A 249 -19.25 -2.90 -16.56
N ARG A 250 -18.92 -1.93 -15.70
CA ARG A 250 -18.57 -0.58 -16.16
C ARG A 250 -17.34 -0.69 -17.09
N PRO A 251 -17.38 -0.09 -18.29
CA PRO A 251 -16.24 -0.11 -19.20
C PRO A 251 -14.96 0.30 -18.50
N ASN A 252 -13.91 -0.50 -18.69
CA ASN A 252 -12.55 -0.24 -18.24
C ASN A 252 -12.34 -0.13 -16.72
N TYR A 253 -13.33 -0.48 -15.90
CA TYR A 253 -13.16 -0.51 -14.44
C TYR A 253 -12.09 -1.51 -13.98
N HIS A 254 -11.95 -2.63 -14.69
CA HIS A 254 -10.90 -3.61 -14.46
C HIS A 254 -9.47 -3.07 -14.66
N PHE A 255 -9.30 -1.96 -15.37
CA PHE A 255 -7.99 -1.33 -15.58
C PHE A 255 -7.59 -0.36 -14.47
N GLY A 256 -8.53 -0.02 -13.58
CA GLY A 256 -8.33 0.92 -12.49
C GLY A 256 -9.04 2.25 -12.70
N GLN A 257 -8.82 3.18 -11.78
CA GLN A 257 -9.40 4.52 -11.80
C GLN A 257 -8.65 5.45 -10.85
N TRP A 258 -8.79 6.75 -11.08
CA TRP A 258 -8.54 7.74 -10.04
C TRP A 258 -9.51 7.55 -8.86
N ASP A 259 -9.01 7.72 -7.64
CA ASP A 259 -9.79 7.58 -6.41
C ASP A 259 -10.47 8.90 -6.02
N PRO A 260 -11.83 8.95 -6.03
CA PRO A 260 -12.56 10.14 -5.66
C PRO A 260 -12.46 10.53 -4.19
N ASN A 261 -12.04 9.61 -3.30
CA ASN A 261 -11.91 9.87 -1.87
C ASN A 261 -10.55 10.49 -1.50
N HIS A 262 -9.59 10.52 -2.44
CA HIS A 262 -8.27 11.09 -2.22
C HIS A 262 -8.06 12.31 -3.12
N ILE A 263 -8.52 13.46 -2.63
CA ILE A 263 -8.68 14.71 -3.40
C ILE A 263 -7.92 15.87 -2.76
N ASP A 264 -7.31 16.74 -3.57
CA ASP A 264 -6.69 17.97 -3.08
C ASP A 264 -7.70 19.12 -2.89
N ASN A 265 -7.25 20.23 -2.32
CA ASN A 265 -8.09 21.42 -2.09
C ASN A 265 -8.60 22.09 -3.39
N ARG A 266 -8.05 21.72 -4.55
CA ARG A 266 -8.48 22.21 -5.88
C ARG A 266 -9.43 21.22 -6.57
N GLY A 267 -9.71 20.08 -5.94
CA GLY A 267 -10.59 19.05 -6.47
C GLY A 267 -9.88 17.98 -7.29
N ASN A 268 -8.55 18.01 -7.45
CA ASN A 268 -7.86 17.00 -8.24
C ASN A 268 -7.68 15.70 -7.46
N TYR A 269 -7.89 14.57 -8.11
CA TYR A 269 -7.60 13.27 -7.54
C TYR A 269 -6.09 13.04 -7.43
N ARG A 270 -5.67 12.40 -6.34
CA ARG A 270 -4.25 12.27 -5.95
C ARG A 270 -3.78 10.82 -5.84
N ARG A 271 -4.71 9.86 -5.82
CA ARG A 271 -4.42 8.43 -5.80
C ARG A 271 -5.01 7.73 -7.01
N PHE A 272 -4.20 6.94 -7.70
CA PHE A 272 -4.67 6.06 -8.77
C PHE A 272 -4.66 4.61 -8.28
N VAL A 273 -5.76 3.88 -8.46
CA VAL A 273 -5.92 2.51 -7.98
C VAL A 273 -6.17 1.56 -9.15
N ILE A 274 -5.25 0.63 -9.36
CA ILE A 274 -5.34 -0.43 -10.39
C ILE A 274 -5.99 -1.67 -9.77
N GLN A 275 -6.70 -2.47 -10.55
CA GLN A 275 -7.18 -3.77 -10.07
C GLN A 275 -6.05 -4.80 -10.08
N GLN A 276 -5.89 -5.54 -8.98
CA GLN A 276 -4.78 -6.50 -8.85
C GLN A 276 -4.75 -7.54 -9.97
N VAL A 277 -5.92 -8.02 -10.43
CA VAL A 277 -5.99 -8.99 -11.55
C VAL A 277 -5.30 -8.48 -12.82
N THR A 278 -5.42 -7.18 -13.11
CA THR A 278 -4.78 -6.56 -14.27
C THR A 278 -3.28 -6.44 -14.04
N LEU A 279 -2.87 -6.00 -12.85
CA LEU A 279 -1.46 -5.91 -12.50
C LEU A 279 -0.77 -7.29 -12.58
N ASP A 280 -1.36 -8.32 -11.97
CA ASP A 280 -0.82 -9.68 -11.96
C ASP A 280 -0.76 -10.28 -13.38
N ALA A 281 -1.77 -10.00 -14.22
CA ALA A 281 -1.74 -10.42 -15.62
C ALA A 281 -0.55 -9.80 -16.38
N LEU A 282 -0.21 -8.53 -16.12
CA LEU A 282 0.96 -7.88 -16.72
C LEU A 282 2.27 -8.47 -16.21
N MET A 283 2.32 -8.87 -14.93
CA MET A 283 3.50 -9.49 -14.33
C MET A 283 3.72 -10.94 -14.77
N SER A 284 2.69 -11.63 -15.26
CA SER A 284 2.81 -13.03 -15.71
C SER A 284 3.86 -13.19 -16.82
N ARG A 285 3.91 -12.23 -17.76
CA ARG A 285 4.77 -12.31 -18.95
C ARG A 285 6.26 -12.19 -18.63
N PRO A 286 6.74 -11.20 -17.83
CA PRO A 286 8.13 -11.18 -17.35
C PRO A 286 8.55 -12.39 -16.50
N GLN A 287 7.58 -13.13 -15.93
CA GLN A 287 7.87 -14.31 -15.09
C GLN A 287 7.97 -15.61 -15.90
N GLU A 288 7.51 -15.62 -17.15
CA GLU A 288 7.60 -16.77 -18.04
C GLU A 288 8.99 -16.85 -18.71
N PRO A 289 9.50 -18.07 -19.02
CA PRO A 289 10.68 -18.21 -19.85
C PRO A 289 10.36 -17.75 -21.27
N LEU A 290 10.77 -16.53 -21.61
CA LEU A 290 10.58 -15.95 -22.94
C LEU A 290 11.88 -16.02 -23.76
N ASP A 291 11.74 -16.07 -25.08
CA ASP A 291 12.85 -15.92 -26.03
C ASP A 291 13.26 -14.44 -26.22
N ILE A 292 13.11 -13.61 -25.18
CA ILE A 292 13.54 -12.21 -25.15
C ILE A 292 14.30 -11.92 -23.84
N PRO A 293 15.19 -10.91 -23.83
CA PRO A 293 15.81 -10.43 -22.59
C PRO A 293 14.77 -10.03 -21.52
N ASP A 294 15.08 -10.30 -20.25
CA ASP A 294 14.24 -9.94 -19.10
C ASP A 294 13.97 -8.42 -19.02
N GLU A 295 14.94 -7.60 -19.40
CA GLU A 295 14.78 -6.14 -19.50
C GLU A 295 13.70 -5.76 -20.51
N ASP A 296 13.67 -6.40 -21.68
CA ASP A 296 12.66 -6.16 -22.73
C ASP A 296 11.28 -6.61 -22.25
N ALA A 297 11.18 -7.76 -21.57
CA ALA A 297 9.92 -8.24 -21.02
C ALA A 297 9.34 -7.28 -19.97
N ARG A 298 10.19 -6.73 -19.09
CA ARG A 298 9.80 -5.72 -18.10
C ARG A 298 9.40 -4.41 -18.75
N PHE A 299 10.12 -3.97 -19.77
CA PHE A 299 9.79 -2.78 -20.54
C PHE A 299 8.43 -2.92 -21.24
N GLU A 300 8.13 -4.10 -21.83
CA GLU A 300 6.81 -4.40 -22.38
C GLU A 300 5.72 -4.28 -21.30
N ALA A 301 5.89 -4.93 -20.15
CA ALA A 301 4.93 -4.87 -19.05
C ALA A 301 4.71 -3.43 -18.54
N ALA A 302 5.78 -2.66 -18.39
CA ALA A 302 5.72 -1.25 -17.98
C ALA A 302 5.01 -0.37 -19.03
N THR A 303 5.27 -0.61 -20.31
CA THR A 303 4.61 0.11 -21.41
C THR A 303 3.10 -0.15 -21.41
N VAL A 304 2.69 -1.41 -21.21
CA VAL A 304 1.28 -1.76 -21.12
C VAL A 304 0.65 -1.18 -19.85
N LEU A 305 1.36 -1.16 -18.73
CA LEU A 305 0.86 -0.52 -17.49
C LEU A 305 0.68 0.99 -17.66
N ALA A 306 1.63 1.68 -18.31
CA ALA A 306 1.51 3.11 -18.61
C ALA A 306 0.28 3.40 -19.48
N GLY A 307 0.10 2.62 -20.56
CA GLY A 307 -1.09 2.72 -21.43
C GLY A 307 -2.39 2.42 -20.68
N THR A 308 -2.37 1.45 -19.76
CA THR A 308 -3.51 1.08 -18.90
C THR A 308 -3.92 2.24 -18.00
N ILE A 309 -2.95 2.89 -17.34
CA ILE A 309 -3.18 4.07 -16.50
C ILE A 309 -3.78 5.21 -17.33
N LEU A 310 -3.16 5.56 -18.47
CA LEU A 310 -3.66 6.64 -19.33
C LEU A 310 -5.10 6.38 -19.82
N MET A 311 -5.37 5.16 -20.29
CA MET A 311 -6.71 4.77 -20.75
C MET A 311 -7.75 4.88 -19.63
N ALA A 312 -7.44 4.36 -18.44
CA ALA A 312 -8.35 4.39 -17.30
C ALA A 312 -8.54 5.82 -16.76
N SER A 313 -7.48 6.64 -16.72
CA SER A 313 -7.57 8.07 -16.39
C SER A 313 -8.49 8.82 -17.35
N GLY A 314 -8.42 8.53 -18.65
CA GLY A 314 -9.29 9.17 -19.65
C GLY A 314 -10.77 8.88 -19.44
N ILE A 315 -11.09 7.80 -18.73
CA ILE A 315 -12.47 7.37 -18.44
C ILE A 315 -12.95 7.83 -17.08
N SER A 316 -12.08 7.82 -16.06
CA SER A 316 -12.45 8.27 -14.71
C SER A 316 -12.35 9.79 -14.54
N GLY A 317 -11.57 10.48 -15.39
CA GLY A 317 -11.21 11.88 -15.21
C GLY A 317 -10.25 12.11 -14.03
N ARG A 318 -9.63 13.29 -13.96
CA ARG A 318 -8.69 13.69 -12.88
C ARG A 318 -9.28 14.65 -11.84
N GLY A 319 -10.54 15.08 -12.00
CA GLY A 319 -11.15 16.09 -11.14
C GLY A 319 -12.21 16.94 -11.86
N PRO A 320 -12.52 18.15 -11.37
CA PRO A 320 -13.68 18.95 -11.77
C PRO A 320 -13.74 19.32 -13.24
N ASP A 321 -12.57 19.55 -13.86
CA ASP A 321 -12.47 19.99 -15.26
C ASP A 321 -12.38 18.81 -16.25
N SER A 322 -12.66 17.58 -15.80
CA SER A 322 -12.54 16.37 -16.63
C SER A 322 -13.89 15.93 -17.18
N HIS A 323 -13.89 15.51 -18.44
CA HIS A 323 -15.05 14.86 -19.05
C HIS A 323 -14.92 13.35 -18.83
N ASP A 324 -15.43 12.88 -17.70
CA ASP A 324 -15.41 11.45 -17.36
C ASP A 324 -16.49 10.67 -18.13
N SER A 325 -16.51 9.35 -17.93
CA SER A 325 -17.46 8.45 -18.58
C SER A 325 -18.93 8.67 -18.18
N THR A 326 -19.22 9.63 -17.28
CA THR A 326 -20.59 10.01 -16.91
C THR A 326 -21.09 11.21 -17.71
N THR A 327 -20.18 11.93 -18.38
CA THR A 327 -20.51 13.04 -19.28
C THR A 327 -20.98 12.52 -20.63
N SER A 328 -22.18 12.94 -21.06
CA SER A 328 -22.73 12.56 -22.37
C SER A 328 -22.27 13.51 -23.48
N LEU A 329 -22.24 13.04 -24.73
CA LEU A 329 -21.98 13.90 -25.90
C LEU A 329 -23.00 15.05 -26.05
N ALA A 330 -24.19 14.93 -25.47
CA ALA A 330 -25.19 16.00 -25.48
C ALA A 330 -24.91 17.11 -24.46
N SER A 331 -24.00 16.86 -23.50
CA SER A 331 -23.62 17.79 -22.42
C SER A 331 -22.20 18.37 -22.57
N LEU A 332 -21.54 18.08 -23.70
CA LEU A 332 -20.23 18.62 -24.13
C LEU A 332 -20.44 19.77 -25.11
#